data_AF-A0A6J7EHC8-F1
#
_entry.id   AF-A0A6J7EHC8-F1
#
_cell.length_a   1.000
_cell.length_b   1.000
_cell.length_c   1.000
_cell.angle_alpha   90.00
_cell.angle_beta   90.00
_cell.angle_gamma   90.00
#
_symmetry.space_group_name_H-M   'P 1'
#
loop_
_entity.id
_entity.type
_entity.pdbx_description
1 polymer ?
#
loop_
_entity_poly.entity_id
_entity_poly.type
_entity_poly.pdbx_seq_one_letter_code
_entity_poly.pdbx_strand_id
1 'polypeptide(L)' 'MRNNDCMSTAHVTRIEGPLDLQDALARRAPIEQAKGILMAVHRITADEAFALLVERSQRANRKVHDIALEFVHEMAELP' A
#
# COMPACT_ATOMS: atom_id res chain seq x y z
N MET A 1 -8.05 -22.73 -7.32
CA MET A 1 -6.80 -21.96 -7.08
C MET A 1 -6.44 -21.29 -8.40
N ARG A 2 -6.14 -19.97 -8.35
CA ARG A 2 -5.64 -19.11 -9.45
C ARG A 2 -6.66 -18.66 -10.48
N ASN A 3 -7.20 -17.45 -10.28
CA ASN A 3 -7.71 -16.60 -11.36
C ASN A 3 -7.14 -15.20 -11.11
N ASN A 4 -5.98 -14.92 -11.70
CA ASN A 4 -5.39 -13.59 -11.72
C ASN A 4 -5.10 -13.23 -13.18
N ASP A 5 -6.14 -13.38 -14.01
CA ASP A 5 -6.12 -13.06 -15.43
C ASP A 5 -6.83 -11.73 -15.66
N CYS A 6 -6.08 -10.65 -15.49
CA CYS A 6 -6.25 -9.43 -16.28
C CYS A 6 -4.96 -8.62 -16.14
N MET A 7 -3.85 -9.19 -16.62
CA MET A 7 -2.69 -8.40 -17.02
C MET A 7 -3.12 -7.56 -18.23
N SER A 8 -3.63 -6.37 -17.93
CA SER A 8 -3.83 -5.31 -18.91
C SER A 8 -2.48 -4.93 -19.50
N THR A 9 -2.33 -5.22 -20.79
CA THR A 9 -1.21 -4.81 -21.62
C THR A 9 -1.17 -3.29 -21.72
N ALA A 10 -0.29 -2.67 -20.96
CA ALA A 10 0.17 -1.32 -21.21
C ALA A 10 1.69 -1.32 -21.14
N HIS A 11 2.32 -1.38 -22.31
CA HIS A 11 3.72 -1.01 -22.51
C HIS A 11 3.93 0.42 -22.01
N VAL A 12 4.79 0.62 -21.02
CA VAL A 12 5.62 1.83 -20.90
C VAL A 12 6.96 1.42 -20.31
N THR A 13 7.94 1.16 -21.17
CA THR A 13 9.35 1.32 -20.77
C THR A 13 9.72 2.75 -21.16
N ARG A 14 9.85 3.62 -20.16
CA ARG A 14 10.51 4.90 -20.30
C ARG A 14 11.07 5.26 -18.92
N ILE A 15 12.35 4.94 -18.70
CA ILE A 15 13.12 5.51 -17.60
C ILE A 15 13.64 6.84 -18.14
N GLU A 16 13.08 7.96 -17.71
CA GLU A 16 13.57 9.29 -18.06
C GLU A 16 13.60 10.16 -16.80
N GLY A 17 14.71 10.09 -16.08
CA GLY A 17 15.12 11.07 -15.07
C GLY A 17 14.78 10.73 -13.61
N PRO A 18 15.36 11.48 -12.65
CA PRO A 18 15.28 11.24 -11.19
C PRO A 18 13.88 11.25 -10.56
N LEU A 19 12.83 11.44 -11.37
CA LEU A 19 11.41 11.39 -10.97
C LEU A 19 10.87 9.95 -10.91
N ASP A 20 11.43 9.00 -11.67
CA ASP A 20 10.95 7.61 -11.69
C ASP A 20 11.22 6.85 -10.39
N LEU A 21 12.31 7.18 -9.69
CA LEU A 21 12.58 6.61 -8.36
C LEU A 21 11.56 7.10 -7.33
N GLN A 22 11.17 8.37 -7.40
CA GLN A 22 10.19 8.96 -6.50
C GLN A 22 8.81 8.35 -6.75
N ASP A 23 8.44 8.12 -8.01
CA ASP A 23 7.20 7.45 -8.40
C ASP A 23 7.18 5.95 -8.08
N ALA A 24 8.32 5.26 -8.14
CA ALA A 24 8.44 3.86 -7.72
C ALA A 24 8.43 3.72 -6.19
N LEU A 25 9.08 4.64 -5.47
CA LEU A 25 9.01 4.75 -4.02
C LEU A 25 7.59 5.12 -3.56
N ALA A 26 6.92 6.06 -4.24
CA ALA A 26 5.54 6.46 -3.96
C ALA A 26 4.54 5.31 -4.16
N ARG A 27 4.81 4.37 -5.09
CA ARG A 27 3.94 3.19 -5.28
C ARG A 27 4.12 2.11 -4.21
N ARG A 28 5.32 1.95 -3.62
CA ARG A 28 5.57 1.06 -2.45
C ARG A 28 5.33 1.75 -1.10
N ALA A 29 5.25 3.08 -1.07
CA ALA A 29 5.12 3.89 0.13
C ALA A 29 3.87 3.61 0.99
N PRO A 30 2.66 3.34 0.45
CA PRO A 30 1.47 3.36 1.28
C PRO A 30 1.43 2.25 2.34
N ILE A 31 1.89 1.04 2.00
CA ILE A 31 1.92 -0.09 2.94
C ILE A 31 2.93 0.18 4.06
N GLU A 32 4.12 0.67 3.73
CA GLU A 32 5.14 0.96 4.74
C GLU A 32 4.77 2.19 5.61
N GLN A 33 4.14 3.21 5.03
CA GLN A 33 3.59 4.35 5.78
C GLN A 33 2.46 3.91 6.71
N ALA A 34 1.50 3.13 6.20
CA ALA A 34 0.41 2.57 7.00
C ALA A 34 0.95 1.72 8.15
N LYS A 35 1.95 0.86 7.90
CA LYS A 35 2.65 0.11 8.95
C LYS A 35 3.28 1.03 9.97
N GLY A 36 4.01 2.07 9.55
CA GLY A 36 4.64 3.03 10.47
C GLY A 36 3.62 3.74 11.37
N ILE A 37 2.48 4.17 10.83
CA ILE A 37 1.39 4.77 11.59
C ILE A 37 0.80 3.75 12.58
N LEU A 38 0.47 2.54 12.13
CA LEU A 38 -0.09 1.49 12.98
C LEU A 38 0.87 1.08 14.11
N MET A 39 2.17 0.99 13.83
CA MET A 39 3.21 0.76 14.83
C MET A 39 3.24 1.87 15.89
N ALA A 40 3.17 3.14 15.46
CA ALA A 40 3.20 4.28 16.38
C ALA A 40 1.93 4.36 17.25
N VAL A 41 0.76 4.14 16.65
CA VAL A 41 -0.55 4.25 17.30
C VAL A 41 -0.84 3.05 18.21
N HIS A 42 -0.58 1.83 17.73
CA HIS A 42 -0.93 0.61 18.46
C HIS A 42 0.24 0.01 19.26
N ARG A 43 1.46 0.56 19.13
CA ARG A 43 2.68 0.05 19.80
C ARG A 43 2.97 -1.42 19.47
N ILE A 44 2.74 -1.78 18.21
CA ILE A 44 2.96 -3.12 17.67
C ILE A 44 4.17 -3.16 16.75
N THR A 45 4.61 -4.37 16.42
CA THR A 45 5.69 -4.62 15.45
C THR A 45 5.22 -4.37 14.01
N ALA A 46 6.18 -4.26 13.09
CA ALA A 46 5.89 -4.11 11.66
C ALA A 46 5.14 -5.32 11.07
N ASP A 47 5.43 -6.53 11.56
CA ASP A 47 4.79 -7.77 11.11
C ASP A 47 3.33 -7.83 11.58
N GLU A 48 3.06 -7.47 12.82
CA GLU A 48 1.70 -7.35 13.36
C GLU A 48 0.91 -6.26 12.63
N ALA A 49 1.52 -5.11 12.35
CA ALA A 49 0.88 -4.05 11.57
C ALA A 49 0.52 -4.52 10.16
N PHE A 50 1.41 -5.26 9.49
CA PHE A 50 1.11 -5.84 8.18
C PHE A 50 0.00 -6.89 8.26
N ALA A 51 0.00 -7.73 9.30
CA ALA A 51 -1.07 -8.71 9.52
C ALA A 51 -2.45 -8.05 9.68
N LEU A 52 -2.53 -6.90 10.36
CA LEU A 52 -3.77 -6.12 10.48
C LEU A 52 -4.25 -5.59 9.12
N LEU A 53 -3.35 -5.11 8.26
CA LEU A 53 -3.70 -4.68 6.90
C LEU A 53 -4.20 -5.84 6.05
N VAL A 54 -3.58 -7.02 6.17
CA VAL A 54 -4.02 -8.26 5.50
C VAL A 54 -5.40 -8.69 5.99
N GLU A 55 -5.64 -8.65 7.29
CA GLU A 55 -6.93 -9.01 7.87
C GLU A 55 -8.04 -8.06 7.39
N ARG A 56 -7.79 -6.74 7.37
CA ARG A 56 -8.72 -5.77 6.80
C ARG A 56 -8.97 -6.00 5.31
N SER A 57 -7.92 -6.28 4.54
CA SER A 57 -8.00 -6.59 3.11
C SER A 57 -8.88 -7.81 2.84
N GLN A 58 -8.74 -8.87 3.62
CA GLN A 58 -9.57 -10.07 3.50
C GLN A 58 -11.04 -9.79 3.81
N ARG A 59 -11.31 -9.06 4.91
CA ARG A 59 -12.70 -8.67 5.27
C ARG A 59 -13.35 -7.79 4.22
N ALA A 60 -12.59 -6.86 3.63
CA ALA A 60 -13.08 -5.96 2.61
C ALA A 60 -13.06 -6.56 1.19
N ASN A 61 -12.46 -7.74 1.00
CA ASN A 61 -12.17 -8.35 -0.30
C ASN A 61 -11.50 -7.36 -1.29
N ARG A 62 -10.56 -6.56 -0.79
CA ARG A 62 -9.82 -5.53 -1.54
C ARG A 62 -8.32 -5.76 -1.41
N LYS A 63 -7.51 -5.22 -2.32
CA LYS A 63 -6.06 -5.38 -2.24
C LYS A 63 -5.51 -4.64 -1.02
N VAL A 64 -4.53 -5.25 -0.34
CA VAL A 64 -3.83 -4.65 0.82
C VAL A 64 -3.27 -3.26 0.49
N HIS A 65 -2.77 -3.07 -0.72
CA HIS A 65 -2.26 -1.78 -1.21
C HIS A 65 -3.35 -0.69 -1.21
N ASP A 66 -4.53 -0.99 -1.74
CA ASP A 66 -5.64 -0.03 -1.81
C ASP A 66 -6.11 0.37 -0.41
N ILE A 67 -6.17 -0.60 0.51
CA ILE A 67 -6.54 -0.37 1.92
C ILE A 67 -5.49 0.50 2.63
N ALA A 68 -4.20 0.25 2.38
CA ALA A 68 -3.13 1.04 2.97
C ALA A 68 -3.09 2.47 2.44
N LEU A 69 -3.34 2.66 1.14
CA LEU A 69 -3.42 3.99 0.51
C LEU A 69 -4.57 4.81 1.11
N GLU A 70 -5.77 4.23 1.16
CA GLU A 70 -6.94 4.87 1.76
C GLU A 70 -6.68 5.24 3.22
N PHE A 71 -6.13 4.31 4.01
CA PHE A 71 -5.79 4.57 5.41
C PHE A 71 -4.81 5.74 5.57
N VAL A 72 -3.75 5.81 4.76
CA VAL A 72 -2.79 6.92 4.84
C VAL A 72 -3.46 8.26 4.47
N HIS A 73 -4.32 8.27 3.46
CA HIS A 73 -5.08 9.46 3.07
C HIS A 73 -6.00 9.92 4.21
N GLU A 74 -6.77 9.00 4.80
CA GLU A 74 -7.64 9.30 5.94
C GLU A 74 -6.86 9.91 7.11
N MET A 75 -5.67 9.40 7.41
CA MET A 75 -4.82 9.92 8.50
C MET A 75 -4.21 11.30 8.17
N ALA A 76 -3.96 11.59 6.89
CA ALA A 76 -3.42 12.88 6.44
C ALA A 76 -4.48 13.99 6.39
N GLU A 77 -5.75 13.62 6.25
CA GLU A 77 -6.90 14.55 6.21
C GLU A 77 -7.48 14.86 7.60
N LEU A 78 -6.92 14.30 8.68
CA LEU A 78 -7.33 14.64 10.05
C LEU A 78 -6.83 16.06 10.43
N PRO A 79 -7.71 16.96 10.94
CA PRO A 79 -7.36 18.33 11.31
C PRO A 79 -6.48 18.45 12.57
#